data_AF-A0A076GZW5-F1
#
_entry.id   AF-A0A076GZW5-F1
#
_cell.length_a   1.000
_cell.length_b   1.000
_cell.length_c   1.000
_cell.angle_alpha   90.00
_cell.angle_beta   90.00
_cell.angle_gamma   90.00
#
_symmetry.space_group_name_H-M   'P 1'
#
loop_
_entity.id
_entity.type
_entity.pdbx_description
1 polymer ?
#
loop_
_entity_poly.entity_id
_entity_poly.type
_entity_poly.pdbx_seq_one_letter_code
_entity_poly.pdbx_strand_id
1 'polypeptide(L)' 'MAELYHLKRRLDDIDRKLRVHRGPATPEQAQLLRARRECLLELADAERQFWGA' A
#
# COMPACT_ATOMS: atom_id res chain seq x y z
N MET A 1 11.18 -0.57 13.10
CA MET A 1 10.85 0.87 12.86
C MET A 1 11.10 1.30 11.42
N ALA A 2 12.29 1.06 10.82
CA ALA A 2 12.54 1.41 9.42
C ALA A 2 11.56 0.72 8.45
N GLU A 3 11.21 -0.55 8.70
CA GLU A 3 10.28 -1.33 7.87
C GLU A 3 8.86 -0.74 7.82
N LEU A 4 8.26 -0.41 8.98
CA LEU A 4 6.96 0.27 9.03
C LEU A 4 6.97 1.62 8.29
N TYR A 5 8.06 2.37 8.41
CA TYR A 5 8.23 3.64 7.69
C TYR A 5 8.26 3.42 6.16
N HIS A 6 9.02 2.42 5.69
CA HIS A 6 9.09 2.10 4.26
C HIS A 6 7.75 1.60 3.71
N LEU A 7 7.03 0.77 4.45
CA LEU A 7 5.70 0.27 4.07
C LEU A 7 4.67 1.42 3.99
N LYS A 8 4.65 2.33 4.97
CA LYS A 8 3.78 3.51 4.92
C LYS A 8 4.09 4.40 3.72
N ARG A 9 5.38 4.65 3.45
CA ARG A 9 5.80 5.44 2.29
C ARG A 9 5.41 4.79 0.96
N ARG A 10 5.54 3.47 0.85
CA ARG A 10 5.12 2.70 -0.34
C ARG A 10 3.60 2.80 -0.54
N LEU A 11 2.82 2.72 0.53
CA LEU A 11 1.37 2.89 0.50
C LEU A 11 0.97 4.30 0.02
N ASP A 12 1.60 5.34 0.56
CA ASP A 12 1.36 6.74 0.16
C ASP A 12 1.64 6.95 -1.33
N ASP A 13 2.71 6.36 -1.86
CA ASP A 13 3.03 6.43 -3.29
C ASP A 13 2.00 5.72 -4.17
N ILE A 14 1.48 4.57 -3.75
CA ILE A 14 0.43 3.86 -4.46
C ILE A 14 -0.87 4.67 -4.45
N ASP A 15 -1.25 5.22 -3.29
CA ASP A 15 -2.44 6.06 -3.15
C ASP A 15 -2.33 7.34 -3.98
N ARG A 16 -1.14 7.95 -4.05
CA ARG A 16 -0.87 9.09 -4.93
C ARG A 16 -1.10 8.73 -6.39
N LYS A 17 -0.58 7.58 -6.86
CA LYS A 17 -0.80 7.11 -8.24
C LYS A 17 -2.28 6.84 -8.52
N LEU A 18 -2.98 6.19 -7.60
CA LEU A 18 -4.42 5.94 -7.72
C LEU A 18 -5.24 7.23 -7.81
N ARG A 19 -4.87 8.30 -7.10
CA ARG A 19 -5.55 9.61 -7.20
C ARG A 19 -5.45 10.25 -8.59
N VAL A 20 -4.39 9.95 -9.35
CA VAL A 20 -4.20 10.44 -10.73
C VAL A 20 -5.13 9.70 -11.69
N HIS A 21 -5.46 8.44 -11.40
CA HIS A 21 -6.45 7.67 -12.16
C HIS A 21 -7.89 8.04 -11.74
N ARG A 22 -8.40 9.19 -12.22
CA ARG A 22 -9.82 9.58 -12.11
C ARG A 22 -10.70 9.13 -13.29
N GLY A 23 -10.17 8.25 -14.14
CA GLY A 23 -10.82 7.77 -15.36
C GLY A 23 -11.50 6.39 -15.20
N PRO A 24 -12.00 5.79 -16.30
CA PRO A 24 -12.52 4.43 -16.29
C PRO A 24 -11.46 3.44 -15.80
N ALA A 25 -11.89 2.32 -15.22
CA ALA A 25 -11.01 1.32 -14.63
C ALA A 25 -9.96 0.83 -15.65
N THR A 26 -8.71 1.31 -15.50
CA THR A 26 -7.60 0.91 -16.35
C THR A 26 -6.93 -0.35 -15.80
N PRO A 27 -6.29 -1.17 -16.65
CA PRO A 27 -5.46 -2.29 -16.18
C PRO A 27 -4.39 -1.85 -15.17
N GLU A 28 -3.83 -0.65 -15.35
CA GLU A 28 -2.86 -0.04 -14.43
C GLU A 28 -3.49 0.27 -13.07
N GLN A 29 -4.70 0.83 -13.04
CA GLN A 29 -5.43 1.04 -11.78
C GLN A 29 -5.71 -0.28 -11.06
N ALA A 30 -6.07 -1.34 -11.79
CA ALA A 30 -6.25 -2.67 -11.19
C ALA A 30 -4.94 -3.23 -10.61
N GLN A 31 -3.80 -3.01 -11.28
CA GLN A 31 -2.47 -3.36 -10.75
C GLN A 31 -2.14 -2.56 -9.49
N LEU A 32 -2.39 -1.25 -9.49
CA LEU A 32 -2.17 -0.39 -8.33
C LEU A 32 -3.06 -0.79 -7.15
N LEU A 33 -4.31 -1.16 -7.38
CA LEU A 33 -5.22 -1.66 -6.33
C LEU A 33 -4.74 -2.99 -5.74
N ARG A 34 -4.21 -3.91 -6.57
CA ARG A 34 -3.58 -5.14 -6.08
C ARG A 34 -2.34 -4.84 -5.23
N ALA A 35 -1.44 -3.99 -5.74
CA ALA A 35 -0.25 -3.56 -5.01
C ALA A 35 -0.61 -2.86 -3.68
N ARG A 36 -1.68 -2.06 -3.66
CA ARG A 36 -2.22 -1.42 -2.45
C ARG A 36 -2.65 -2.47 -1.44
N ARG A 37 -3.39 -3.49 -1.88
CA ARG A 37 -3.87 -4.58 -1.02
C ARG A 37 -2.70 -5.35 -0.41
N GLU A 38 -1.69 -5.71 -1.21
CA GLU A 38 -0.48 -6.38 -0.73
C GLU A 38 0.27 -5.54 0.30
N CYS A 39 0.47 -4.24 0.02
CA CYS A 39 1.15 -3.33 0.94
C CYS A 39 0.41 -3.18 2.28
N LEU A 40 -0.93 -3.20 2.27
CA LEU A 40 -1.74 -3.15 3.49
C LEU A 40 -1.61 -4.45 4.32
N LEU A 41 -1.51 -5.61 3.67
CA LEU A 41 -1.29 -6.88 4.35
C LEU A 41 0.11 -6.92 4.98
N GLU A 42 1.14 -6.55 4.24
CA GLU A 42 2.52 -6.43 4.76
C GLU A 42 2.57 -5.48 5.96
N LEU A 43 1.86 -4.35 5.90
CA LEU A 43 1.82 -3.37 6.98
C LEU A 43 1.10 -3.90 8.22
N ALA A 44 -0.03 -4.61 8.05
CA ALA A 44 -0.75 -5.24 9.15
C ALA A 44 0.09 -6.34 9.83
N ASP A 45 0.82 -7.14 9.05
CA ASP A 45 1.70 -8.17 9.58
C ASP A 45 2.89 -7.57 10.32
N ALA A 46 3.52 -6.53 9.76
CA ALA A 46 4.59 -5.79 10.43
C ALA A 46 4.08 -5.15 11.74
N GLU A 47 2.92 -4.49 11.73
CA GLU A 47 2.32 -3.91 12.94
C GLU A 47 2.04 -4.98 14.00
N ARG A 48 1.55 -6.16 13.61
CA ARG A 48 1.36 -7.29 14.55
C ARG A 48 2.69 -7.75 15.15
N GLN A 49 3.77 -7.82 14.38
CA GLN A 49 5.10 -8.21 14.88
C GLN A 49 5.70 -7.15 15.82
N PHE A 50 5.47 -5.87 15.54
CA PHE A 50 6.01 -4.78 16.37
C PHE A 50 5.23 -4.56 17.67
N TRP A 51 3.91 -4.75 17.68
CA TRP A 51 3.04 -4.40 18.81
C TRP A 51 2.36 -5.60 19.48
N GLY A 52 2.42 -6.80 18.89
CA GLY A 52 1.75 -8.01 19.36
C GLY A 52 2.66 -9.01 20.09
N ALA A 53 3.76 -8.54 20.70
CA ALA A 53 4.62 -9.31 21.61
C ALA A 53 4.39 -8.89 23.06
#